data_AF-A0AAE0BID5-F1
#
_entry.id   AF-A0AAE0BID5-F1
#
_cell.length_a   1.000
_cell.length_b   1.000
_cell.length_c   1.000
_cell.angle_alpha   90.00
_cell.angle_beta   90.00
_cell.angle_gamma   90.00
#
_symmetry.space_group_name_H-M   'P 1'
#
loop_
_entity.id
_entity.type
_entity.pdbx_description
1 polymer ?
#
loop_
_entity_poly.entity_id
_entity_poly.type
_entity_poly.pdbx_seq_one_letter_code
_entity_poly.pdbx_strand_id
1 'polypeptide(L)'
;MGGGEGALTLRILKFNVRSFGAGMMGAVNGMRPSGEVDSSCMQSREVWTGTTYALAATMLHEVLAHESEVEAGGKEADEGVKELWSAAFETAHGLYVTGWKEAGYWFQTPEGWELSGNYRSLGYMRPLSIWAMQWALQDKLNSLPTVDDAAWSRYKAHKNGSKHLEFVRL
;
A
#
# COMPACT_ATOMS: atom_id res chain seq x y z
N MET A 1 7.05 14.61 -24.87
CA MET A 1 6.19 14.97 -23.73
C MET A 1 5.08 13.92 -23.60
N GLY A 2 5.42 12.72 -23.14
CA GLY A 2 4.47 11.67 -22.81
C GLY A 2 5.00 10.98 -21.56
N GLY A 3 4.57 11.45 -20.39
CA GLY A 3 4.94 10.90 -19.10
C GLY A 3 3.65 10.69 -18.34
N GLY A 4 3.03 9.53 -18.55
CA GLY A 4 1.74 9.15 -17.98
C GLY A 4 1.74 9.18 -16.45
N GLU A 5 0.55 9.27 -15.89
CA GLU A 5 0.27 9.54 -14.47
C GLU A 5 1.06 8.63 -13.50
N GLY A 6 1.35 7.37 -13.87
CA GLY A 6 2.21 6.45 -13.11
C GLY A 6 3.67 6.91 -12.89
N ALA A 7 4.18 7.87 -13.66
CA ALA A 7 5.52 8.39 -13.47
C ALA A 7 5.68 9.25 -12.20
N LEU A 8 4.58 9.74 -11.61
CA LEU A 8 4.63 10.59 -10.42
C LEU A 8 4.59 9.77 -9.12
N THR A 9 3.72 8.77 -9.01
CA THR A 9 3.65 7.87 -7.85
C THR A 9 4.90 7.01 -7.71
N LEU A 10 5.48 6.53 -8.82
CA LEU A 10 6.79 5.83 -8.79
C LEU A 10 7.94 6.74 -8.33
N ARG A 11 7.85 8.05 -8.60
CA ARG A 11 8.81 9.02 -8.02
C ARG A 11 8.63 9.13 -6.51
N ILE A 12 7.40 9.22 -6.02
CA ILE A 12 7.12 9.24 -4.57
C ILE A 12 7.60 7.93 -3.92
N LEU A 13 7.37 6.77 -4.54
CA LEU A 13 7.89 5.49 -4.07
C LEU A 13 9.41 5.51 -3.93
N LYS A 14 10.13 5.93 -4.99
CA LYS A 14 11.59 5.98 -4.97
C LYS A 14 12.13 6.87 -3.86
N PHE A 15 11.56 8.07 -3.74
CA PHE A 15 12.05 9.09 -2.84
C PHE A 15 11.45 8.92 -1.44
N ASN A 16 10.17 9.23 -1.27
CA ASN A 16 9.48 9.31 0.01
C ASN A 16 9.30 7.96 0.73
N VAL A 17 9.36 6.83 0.02
CA VAL A 17 9.23 5.49 0.62
C VAL A 17 10.59 4.81 0.70
N ARG A 18 11.16 4.38 -0.44
CA ARG A 18 12.39 3.56 -0.50
C ARG A 18 13.62 4.25 0.10
N SER A 19 13.73 5.58 -0.04
CA SER A 19 14.86 6.34 0.51
C SER A 19 14.65 6.73 1.98
N PHE A 20 13.50 6.43 2.58
CA PHE A 20 13.18 6.72 3.98
C PHE A 20 13.05 5.44 4.80
N GLY A 21 13.83 5.31 5.88
CA GLY A 21 13.74 4.12 6.76
C GLY A 21 13.92 2.79 6.01
N ALA A 22 14.73 2.78 4.96
CA ALA A 22 14.94 1.64 4.04
C ALA A 22 13.63 1.09 3.39
N GLY A 23 12.60 1.93 3.22
CA GLY A 23 11.29 1.52 2.71
C GLY A 23 10.38 0.85 3.74
N MET A 24 10.81 0.77 5.00
CA MET A 24 10.13 -0.02 6.03
C MET A 24 9.27 0.81 6.99
N MET A 25 9.09 2.10 6.72
CA MET A 25 8.43 3.04 7.64
C MET A 25 7.22 3.78 7.06
N GLY A 26 6.87 3.56 5.80
CA GLY A 26 5.82 4.31 5.08
C GLY A 26 6.40 5.50 4.30
N ALA A 27 5.53 6.40 3.84
CA ALA A 27 5.92 7.55 3.03
C ALA A 27 6.15 8.79 3.90
N VAL A 28 7.38 9.30 3.95
CA VAL A 28 7.66 10.58 4.62
C VAL A 28 7.06 11.73 3.82
N ASN A 29 6.50 12.73 4.51
CA ASN A 29 5.75 13.80 3.86
C ASN A 29 6.60 14.65 2.91
N GLY A 30 7.85 14.94 3.25
CA GLY A 30 8.74 15.80 2.48
C GLY A 30 10.08 15.16 2.18
N MET A 31 10.43 15.11 0.89
CA MET A 31 11.76 14.72 0.40
C MET A 31 12.26 15.78 -0.57
N ARG A 32 13.52 16.21 -0.42
CA ARG A 32 14.18 17.10 -1.38
C ARG A 32 14.56 16.32 -2.65
N PRO A 33 14.74 16.99 -3.80
CA PRO A 33 15.26 16.35 -5.01
C PRO A 33 16.63 15.66 -4.84
N SER A 34 17.40 16.07 -3.81
CA SER A 34 18.66 15.42 -3.41
C SER A 34 18.47 14.04 -2.78
N GLY A 35 17.25 13.66 -2.38
CA GLY A 35 16.97 12.45 -1.61
C GLY A 35 17.11 12.62 -0.10
N GLU A 36 17.34 13.83 0.39
CA GLU A 36 17.33 14.14 1.82
C GLU A 36 15.91 14.49 2.30
N VAL A 37 15.55 14.06 3.51
CA VAL A 37 14.28 14.42 4.16
C VAL A 37 14.19 15.94 4.29
N ASP A 38 13.04 16.51 3.93
CA ASP A 38 12.81 17.94 4.10
C ASP A 38 12.63 18.28 5.58
N SER A 39 13.44 19.22 6.05
CA SER A 39 13.48 19.74 7.42
C SER A 39 12.86 21.14 7.57
N SER A 40 12.12 21.62 6.58
CA SER A 40 11.49 22.94 6.60
C SER A 40 10.44 23.10 7.71
N CYS A 41 9.78 22.02 8.12
CA CYS A 41 8.90 21.99 9.28
C CYS A 41 8.91 20.63 9.98
N MET A 42 8.18 20.53 11.10
CA MET A 42 8.05 19.26 11.81
C MET A 42 7.33 18.23 10.94
N GLN A 43 6.22 18.65 10.33
CA GLN A 43 5.35 17.79 9.54
C GLN A 43 6.04 17.20 8.32
N SER A 44 6.98 17.92 7.68
CA SER A 44 7.69 17.41 6.50
C SER A 44 8.58 16.21 6.81
N ARG A 45 9.02 16.05 8.05
CA ARG A 45 9.88 14.96 8.51
C ARG A 45 9.12 13.74 9.02
N GLU A 46 7.80 13.86 9.12
CA GLU A 46 6.93 12.78 9.60
C GLU A 46 6.47 11.89 8.45
N VAL A 47 6.25 10.62 8.76
CA VAL A 47 5.33 9.77 8.02
C VAL A 47 3.94 9.99 8.61
N TRP A 48 2.96 10.33 7.79
CA TRP A 48 1.55 10.29 8.21
C TRP A 48 0.93 8.98 7.76
N THR A 49 0.41 8.23 8.73
CA THR A 49 -0.11 6.88 8.51
C THR A 49 -1.29 6.89 7.53
N GLY A 50 -2.21 7.83 7.69
CA GLY A 50 -3.35 7.97 6.78
C GLY A 50 -2.93 8.42 5.37
N THR A 51 -2.00 9.37 5.25
CA THR A 51 -1.49 9.80 3.94
C THR A 51 -0.82 8.65 3.20
N THR A 52 -0.06 7.82 3.92
CA THR A 52 0.63 6.66 3.34
C THR A 52 -0.35 5.60 2.83
N TYR A 53 -1.40 5.28 3.59
CA TYR A 53 -2.44 4.36 3.10
C TYR A 53 -3.24 4.93 1.92
N ALA A 54 -3.56 6.23 1.95
CA ALA A 54 -4.20 6.90 0.82
C ALA A 54 -3.31 6.89 -0.44
N LEU A 55 -2.00 7.08 -0.29
CA LEU A 55 -1.02 6.95 -1.37
C LEU A 55 -1.00 5.52 -1.94
N ALA A 56 -0.98 4.50 -1.08
CA ALA A 56 -1.03 3.11 -1.51
C ALA A 56 -2.33 2.80 -2.28
N ALA A 57 -3.48 3.32 -1.82
CA ALA A 57 -4.75 3.20 -2.55
C ALA A 57 -4.71 3.92 -3.90
N THR A 58 -4.07 5.09 -3.96
CA THR A 58 -3.88 5.85 -5.21
C THR A 58 -3.05 5.04 -6.23
N MET A 59 -1.95 4.42 -5.79
CA MET A 59 -1.15 3.52 -6.63
C MET A 59 -1.98 2.34 -7.16
N LEU A 60 -2.88 1.76 -6.35
CA LEU A 60 -3.79 0.70 -6.82
C LEU A 60 -4.82 1.20 -7.83
N HIS A 61 -5.36 2.41 -7.65
CA HIS A 61 -6.26 3.01 -8.63
C HIS A 61 -5.55 3.27 -9.97
N GLU A 62 -4.28 3.70 -9.95
CA GLU A 62 -3.47 3.84 -11.16
C GLU A 62 -3.21 2.49 -11.85
N VAL A 63 -2.96 1.42 -11.09
CA VAL A 63 -2.87 0.06 -11.66
C VAL A 63 -4.14 -0.28 -12.44
N LEU A 64 -5.31 -0.06 -11.85
CA LEU A 64 -6.59 -0.42 -12.48
C LEU A 64 -6.89 0.45 -13.71
N ALA A 65 -6.53 1.74 -13.67
CA ALA A 65 -6.65 2.62 -14.81
C ALA A 65 -5.80 2.10 -15.99
N HIS A 66 -4.55 1.70 -15.73
CA HIS A 66 -3.64 1.18 -16.75
C HIS A 66 -3.97 -0.25 -17.21
N GLU A 67 -4.45 -1.14 -16.34
CA GLU A 67 -4.86 -2.50 -16.73
C GLU A 67 -5.99 -2.49 -17.78
N SER A 68 -6.93 -1.55 -17.65
CA SER A 68 -7.99 -1.36 -18.64
C SER A 68 -7.46 -0.96 -20.03
N GLU A 69 -6.26 -0.36 -20.08
CA GLU A 69 -5.55 -0.01 -21.32
C GLU A 69 -4.70 -1.19 -21.84
N VAL A 70 -4.17 -2.04 -20.95
CA VAL A 70 -3.33 -3.21 -21.31
C VAL A 70 -4.11 -4.32 -22.00
N GLU A 71 -5.39 -4.52 -21.65
CA GLU A 71 -6.28 -5.43 -22.39
C GLU A 71 -6.43 -5.03 -23.88
N ALA A 72 -6.08 -3.78 -24.24
CA ALA A 72 -6.05 -3.29 -25.62
C ALA A 72 -4.66 -3.40 -26.33
N GLY A 73 -3.58 -3.81 -25.65
CA GLY A 73 -2.33 -4.25 -26.28
C GLY A 73 -1.00 -3.85 -25.63
N GLY A 74 -0.09 -4.83 -25.43
CA GLY A 74 1.38 -4.62 -25.38
C GLY A 74 2.11 -5.09 -24.09
N LYS A 75 3.19 -5.88 -24.24
CA LYS A 75 4.02 -6.45 -23.15
C LYS A 75 4.69 -5.43 -22.21
N GLU A 76 4.95 -4.20 -22.62
CA GLU A 76 5.61 -3.18 -21.76
C GLU A 76 4.66 -2.58 -20.72
N ALA A 77 3.36 -2.50 -21.04
CA ALA A 77 2.35 -2.02 -20.10
C ALA A 77 2.21 -2.98 -18.89
N ASP A 78 2.61 -4.24 -19.07
CA ASP A 78 2.59 -5.29 -18.04
C ASP A 78 3.67 -5.09 -16.95
N GLU A 79 4.87 -4.58 -17.28
CA GLU A 79 5.95 -4.41 -16.28
C GLU A 79 5.74 -3.18 -15.39
N GLY A 80 5.33 -2.05 -15.96
CA GLY A 80 5.04 -0.83 -15.20
C GLY A 80 3.86 -0.99 -14.24
N VAL A 81 2.81 -1.69 -14.69
CA VAL A 81 1.65 -2.05 -13.85
C VAL A 81 2.05 -2.97 -12.70
N LYS A 82 2.92 -3.96 -12.95
CA LYS A 82 3.47 -4.83 -11.88
C LYS A 82 4.29 -4.05 -10.87
N GLU A 83 5.11 -3.09 -11.32
CA GLU A 83 5.87 -2.24 -10.40
C GLU A 83 4.94 -1.37 -9.54
N LEU A 84 3.92 -0.74 -10.13
CA LEU A 84 2.92 0.05 -9.39
C LEU A 84 2.13 -0.80 -8.38
N TRP A 85 1.76 -2.03 -8.76
CA TRP A 85 1.12 -2.97 -7.84
C TRP A 85 2.01 -3.28 -6.65
N SER A 86 3.29 -3.61 -6.91
CA SER A 86 4.27 -3.84 -5.84
C SER A 86 4.47 -2.59 -4.99
N ALA A 87 4.52 -1.41 -5.61
CA ALA A 87 4.71 -0.12 -4.94
C ALA A 87 3.62 0.15 -3.92
N ALA A 88 2.36 -0.14 -4.26
CA ALA A 88 1.23 0.07 -3.36
C ALA A 88 1.38 -0.75 -2.06
N PHE A 89 1.67 -2.04 -2.19
CA PHE A 89 1.82 -2.92 -1.03
C PHE A 89 3.11 -2.64 -0.27
N GLU A 90 4.21 -2.30 -0.94
CA GLU A 90 5.47 -1.88 -0.30
C GLU A 90 5.25 -0.63 0.57
N THR A 91 4.57 0.38 0.02
CA THR A 91 4.24 1.63 0.71
C THR A 91 3.40 1.39 1.96
N ALA A 92 2.34 0.57 1.86
CA ALA A 92 1.49 0.22 3.00
C ALA A 92 2.21 -0.68 4.02
N HIS A 93 3.04 -1.61 3.55
CA HIS A 93 3.76 -2.58 4.38
C HIS A 93 4.72 -1.90 5.37
N GLY A 94 5.31 -0.77 5.01
CA GLY A 94 6.13 0.01 5.95
C GLY A 94 5.37 0.44 7.22
N LEU A 95 4.07 0.74 7.11
CA LEU A 95 3.26 1.05 8.29
C LEU A 95 3.00 -0.18 9.16
N TYR A 96 2.83 -1.35 8.56
CA TYR A 96 2.71 -2.62 9.30
C TYR A 96 4.00 -2.93 10.06
N VAL A 97 5.16 -2.82 9.39
CA VAL A 97 6.45 -3.11 10.00
C VAL A 97 6.71 -2.18 11.18
N THR A 98 6.65 -0.87 10.94
CA THR A 98 6.95 0.11 12.00
C THR A 98 5.88 0.10 13.06
N GLY A 99 4.60 0.26 12.69
CA GLY A 99 3.52 0.44 13.67
C GLY A 99 3.13 -0.83 14.41
N TRP A 100 2.96 -1.95 13.71
CA TRP A 100 2.46 -3.19 14.31
C TRP A 100 3.59 -4.10 14.83
N LYS A 101 4.60 -4.36 14.00
CA LYS A 101 5.64 -5.36 14.32
C LYS A 101 6.69 -4.82 15.29
N GLU A 102 7.10 -3.56 15.15
CA GLU A 102 8.27 -3.02 15.88
C GLU A 102 7.89 -2.06 17.02
N ALA A 103 7.00 -1.10 16.78
CA ALA A 103 6.73 -0.01 17.73
C ALA A 103 5.54 -0.25 18.67
N GLY A 104 4.74 -1.27 18.43
CA GLY A 104 3.66 -1.68 19.34
C GLY A 104 2.43 -0.78 19.36
N TYR A 105 2.09 -0.13 18.24
CA TYR A 105 0.92 0.76 18.12
C TYR A 105 -0.40 0.04 17.82
N TRP A 106 -0.49 -1.26 18.12
CA TRP A 106 -1.71 -2.03 17.92
C TRP A 106 -2.90 -1.38 18.64
N PHE A 107 -4.04 -1.28 17.95
CA PHE A 107 -5.29 -0.68 18.43
C PHE A 107 -5.24 0.82 18.80
N GLN A 108 -4.10 1.49 18.60
CA GLN A 108 -3.94 2.91 18.89
C GLN A 108 -3.06 3.61 17.84
N THR A 109 -3.13 3.18 16.58
CA THR A 109 -2.30 3.70 15.48
C THR A 109 -2.23 5.23 15.49
N PRO A 110 -1.02 5.82 15.51
CA PRO A 110 -0.86 7.27 15.59
C PRO A 110 -1.16 7.96 14.27
N GLU A 111 -1.28 9.28 14.34
CA GLU A 111 -1.30 10.15 13.16
C GLU A 111 -0.02 9.99 12.33
N GLY A 112 1.13 9.95 13.00
CA GLY A 112 2.40 9.83 12.32
C GLY A 112 3.57 9.60 13.25
N TRP A 113 4.75 9.41 12.66
CA TRP A 113 6.02 9.21 13.36
C TRP A 113 7.20 9.80 12.58
N GLU A 114 8.27 10.12 13.29
CA GLU A 114 9.56 10.49 12.69
C GLU A 114 10.45 9.25 12.47
N LEU A 115 11.63 9.43 11.85
CA LEU A 115 12.60 8.35 11.60
C LEU A 115 13.05 7.63 12.88
N SER A 116 13.04 8.30 14.04
CA SER A 116 13.35 7.68 15.32
C SER A 116 12.29 6.68 15.80
N GLY A 117 11.13 6.64 15.14
CA GLY A 117 9.96 5.90 15.59
C GLY A 117 9.16 6.63 16.67
N ASN A 118 9.51 7.86 17.07
CA ASN A 118 8.66 8.63 17.99
C ASN A 118 7.36 9.03 17.29
N TYR A 119 6.23 8.74 17.93
CA TYR A 119 4.90 9.01 17.37
C TYR A 119 4.33 10.37 17.77
N ARG A 120 3.31 10.80 17.02
CA ARG A 120 2.42 11.90 17.38
C ARG A 120 0.96 11.43 17.31
N SER A 121 0.19 11.75 18.36
CA SER A 121 -1.27 11.54 18.44
C SER A 121 -1.73 10.09 18.20
N LEU A 122 -1.63 9.21 19.22
CA LEU A 122 -2.18 7.85 19.20
C LEU A 122 -3.71 7.83 19.02
N GLY A 123 -4.23 6.70 18.55
CA GLY A 123 -5.66 6.46 18.41
C GLY A 123 -6.32 7.37 17.37
N TYR A 124 -5.62 7.64 16.27
CA TYR A 124 -6.02 8.66 15.31
C TYR A 124 -6.96 8.13 14.23
N MET A 125 -7.78 9.01 13.65
CA MET A 125 -8.78 8.63 12.64
C MET A 125 -8.19 8.36 11.25
N ARG A 126 -7.14 9.10 10.85
CA ARG A 126 -6.59 9.07 9.49
C ARG A 126 -6.06 7.70 9.02
N PRO A 127 -5.47 6.83 9.87
CA PRO A 127 -5.11 5.47 9.46
C PRO A 127 -6.28 4.61 8.92
N LEU A 128 -7.54 4.95 9.19
CA LEU A 128 -8.70 4.24 8.63
C LEU A 128 -8.79 4.34 7.09
N SER A 129 -8.02 5.23 6.46
CA SER A 129 -7.84 5.28 5.00
C SER A 129 -7.28 4.00 4.39
N ILE A 130 -6.76 3.05 5.16
CA ILE A 130 -6.42 1.70 4.67
C ILE A 130 -7.59 1.03 3.92
N TRP A 131 -8.84 1.32 4.30
CA TRP A 131 -10.01 0.80 3.60
C TRP A 131 -10.15 1.31 2.17
N ALA A 132 -9.51 2.43 1.80
CA ALA A 132 -9.45 2.88 0.41
C ALA A 132 -8.68 1.89 -0.48
N MET A 133 -7.70 1.14 0.05
CA MET A 133 -7.03 0.09 -0.72
C MET A 133 -8.00 -1.07 -1.02
N GLN A 134 -8.81 -1.45 -0.04
CA GLN A 134 -9.85 -2.47 -0.24
C GLN A 134 -10.87 -2.00 -1.27
N TRP A 135 -11.32 -0.74 -1.18
CA TRP A 135 -12.22 -0.13 -2.14
C TRP A 135 -11.65 -0.15 -3.56
N ALA A 136 -10.37 0.22 -3.74
CA ALA A 136 -9.71 0.13 -5.03
C ALA A 136 -9.80 -1.28 -5.62
N LEU A 137 -9.60 -2.31 -4.80
CA LEU A 137 -9.63 -3.71 -5.23
C LEU A 137 -11.05 -4.29 -5.32
N GLN A 138 -12.10 -3.53 -5.00
CA GLN A 138 -13.46 -4.06 -4.84
C GLN A 138 -13.97 -4.79 -6.09
N ASP A 139 -13.76 -4.24 -7.28
CA ASP A 139 -14.25 -4.86 -8.52
C ASP A 139 -13.47 -6.14 -8.86
N LYS A 140 -12.14 -6.15 -8.68
CA LYS A 140 -11.34 -7.38 -8.77
C LYS A 140 -11.83 -8.42 -7.76
N LEU A 141 -12.07 -8.03 -6.51
CA LEU A 141 -12.59 -8.91 -5.47
C LEU A 141 -14.02 -9.42 -5.78
N ASN A 142 -14.85 -8.60 -6.41
CA ASN A 142 -16.20 -8.98 -6.87
C ASN A 142 -16.16 -9.99 -8.02
N SER A 143 -15.12 -9.95 -8.85
CA SER A 143 -14.92 -10.88 -9.96
C SER A 143 -14.44 -12.26 -9.52
N LEU A 144 -13.92 -12.39 -8.30
CA LEU A 144 -13.51 -13.66 -7.73
C LEU A 144 -14.75 -14.53 -7.39
N PRO A 145 -14.65 -15.86 -7.55
CA PRO A 145 -15.73 -16.76 -7.17
C PRO A 145 -16.04 -16.61 -5.68
N THR A 146 -17.33 -16.54 -5.34
CA THR A 146 -17.79 -16.58 -3.95
C THR A 146 -17.54 -17.95 -3.34
N VAL A 147 -17.17 -18.02 -2.05
CA VAL A 147 -17.25 -19.30 -1.32
C VAL A 147 -18.73 -19.67 -1.25
N ASP A 148 -19.16 -20.68 -2.02
CA ASP A 148 -20.43 -21.32 -1.74
C ASP A 148 -20.26 -22.32 -0.57
N ASP A 149 -21.37 -22.72 0.06
CA ASP A 149 -21.33 -23.67 1.18
C ASP A 149 -20.64 -25.00 0.79
N ALA A 150 -20.65 -25.34 -0.49
CA ALA A 150 -19.96 -26.50 -1.04
C ALA A 150 -18.44 -26.32 -1.11
N ALA A 151 -17.94 -25.14 -1.47
CA ALA A 151 -16.54 -24.75 -1.49
C ALA A 151 -15.96 -24.67 -0.08
N TRP A 152 -16.74 -24.14 0.88
CA TRP A 152 -16.37 -24.17 2.30
C TRP A 152 -16.25 -25.60 2.83
N SER A 153 -17.18 -26.48 2.43
CA SER A 153 -17.15 -27.90 2.78
C SER A 153 -15.95 -28.64 2.16
N ARG A 154 -15.59 -28.32 0.90
CA ARG A 154 -14.40 -28.85 0.22
C ARG A 154 -13.09 -28.35 0.85
N TYR A 155 -13.02 -27.07 1.22
CA TYR A 155 -11.87 -26.49 1.93
C TYR A 155 -11.61 -27.20 3.27
N LYS A 156 -12.66 -27.47 4.05
CA LYS A 156 -12.54 -28.25 5.30
C LYS A 156 -12.06 -29.68 5.06
N ALA A 157 -12.50 -30.33 3.97
CA ALA A 157 -12.03 -31.66 3.60
C ALA A 157 -10.55 -31.68 3.17
N HIS A 158 -10.06 -30.60 2.55
CA HIS A 158 -8.68 -30.48 2.06
C HIS A 158 -7.62 -30.11 3.12
N LYS A 159 -8.02 -29.62 4.30
CA LYS A 159 -7.07 -29.33 5.40
C LYS A 159 -6.31 -30.55 5.95
N ASN A 160 -6.64 -31.76 5.49
CA ASN A 160 -5.83 -32.95 5.74
C ASN A 160 -4.62 -33.12 4.79
N GLY A 161 -4.30 -32.18 3.86
CA GLY A 161 -3.14 -32.44 3.00
C GLY A 161 -2.57 -31.39 2.03
N SER A 162 -2.95 -30.09 1.99
CA SER A 162 -2.24 -29.16 1.08
C SER A 162 -2.14 -27.69 1.52
N LYS A 163 -1.02 -27.07 1.12
CA LYS A 163 -0.47 -25.78 1.60
C LYS A 163 -0.73 -24.57 0.68
N HIS A 164 -1.85 -24.51 -0.04
CA HIS A 164 -2.19 -23.29 -0.78
C HIS A 164 -3.53 -22.69 -0.33
N LEU A 165 -3.45 -21.43 0.08
CA LEU A 165 -4.60 -20.56 0.36
C LEU A 165 -4.99 -19.90 -0.97
N GLU A 166 -6.11 -20.30 -1.55
CA GLU A 166 -6.77 -19.50 -2.58
C GLU A 166 -7.43 -18.30 -1.88
N PHE A 167 -7.25 -17.10 -2.44
CA PHE A 167 -7.92 -15.91 -1.95
C PHE A 167 -9.41 -16.01 -2.31
N VAL A 168 -10.27 -16.14 -1.31
CA VAL A 168 -11.73 -16.18 -1.51
C VAL A 168 -12.38 -15.06 -0.71
N ARG A 169 -13.42 -14.46 -1.30
CA ARG A 169 -14.20 -13.38 -0.69
C ARG A 169 -15.10 -13.95 0.42
N LEU A 170 -15.12 -13.27 1.58
CA LEU A 170 -16.04 -13.54 2.71
C LEU A 170 -17.46 -13.02 2.42
#